data_AF-A0ABD0PP04-F1
#
_entry.id   AF-A0ABD0PP04-F1
#
_cell.length_a   1.000
_cell.length_b   1.000
_cell.length_c   1.000
_cell.angle_alpha   90.00
_cell.angle_beta   90.00
_cell.angle_gamma   90.00
#
_symmetry.space_group_name_H-M   'P 1'
#
loop_
_entity.id
_entity.type
_entity.pdbx_description
1 polymer ?
#
loop_
_entity_poly.entity_id
_entity_poly.type
_entity_poly.pdbx_seq_one_letter_code
_entity_poly.pdbx_strand_id
1 'polypeptide(L)'
;MSPDDDAVVTLLCEWAVSCKRSGPHRAMVVAKLLEKRQTEIEAERCGESEVVDEKGSVSSGSLSAATLPVFQDVLLQFLDTQAPVLTEPGNESERVEFSNLVLLFCELIRHDVFSHNIYMCTLISRGDLASDSHLPRPRSPSDEPSDESERKEQDAGSS
;
A
#
# COMPACT_ATOMS: atom_id res chain seq x y z
N MET A 1 -13.48 9.23 -12.94
CA MET A 1 -12.96 8.02 -13.60
C MET A 1 -14.14 7.16 -13.96
N SER A 2 -14.13 6.64 -15.17
CA SER A 2 -15.15 5.70 -15.65
C SER A 2 -14.78 4.28 -15.23
N PRO A 3 -15.76 3.37 -15.06
CA PRO A 3 -15.46 1.94 -14.82
C PRO A 3 -14.65 1.30 -15.95
N ASP A 4 -14.70 1.90 -17.15
CA ASP A 4 -13.86 1.48 -18.28
C ASP A 4 -12.38 1.77 -18.04
N ASP A 5 -12.04 2.87 -17.36
CA ASP A 5 -10.65 3.20 -17.01
C ASP A 5 -10.05 2.12 -16.09
N ASP A 6 -10.81 1.66 -15.08
CA ASP A 6 -10.37 0.63 -14.13
C ASP A 6 -10.11 -0.72 -14.83
N ALA A 7 -11.00 -1.11 -15.74
CA ALA A 7 -10.85 -2.32 -16.54
C ALA A 7 -9.62 -2.24 -17.46
N VAL A 8 -9.37 -1.07 -18.06
CA VAL A 8 -8.20 -0.84 -18.91
C VAL A 8 -6.90 -0.90 -18.09
N VAL A 9 -6.87 -0.27 -16.91
CA VAL A 9 -5.68 -0.32 -16.02
C VAL A 9 -5.37 -1.76 -15.65
N THR A 10 -6.39 -2.52 -15.24
CA THR A 10 -6.26 -3.92 -14.84
C THR A 10 -5.71 -4.77 -15.99
N LEU A 11 -6.28 -4.62 -17.19
CA LEU A 11 -5.82 -5.33 -18.39
C LEU A 11 -4.36 -5.00 -18.76
N LEU A 12 -3.97 -3.73 -18.65
CA LEU A 12 -2.60 -3.31 -18.91
C LEU A 12 -1.62 -3.92 -17.90
N CYS A 13 -1.99 -3.95 -16.62
CA CYS A 13 -1.19 -4.59 -15.57
C CYS A 13 -1.02 -6.09 -15.83
N GLU A 14 -2.10 -6.82 -16.10
CA GLU A 14 -2.05 -8.25 -16.46
C GLU A 14 -1.14 -8.52 -17.67
N TRP A 15 -1.26 -7.68 -18.71
CA TRP A 15 -0.43 -7.78 -19.90
C TRP A 15 1.06 -7.54 -19.61
N ALA A 16 1.37 -6.56 -18.77
CA ALA A 16 2.75 -6.25 -18.39
C ALA A 16 3.39 -7.36 -17.58
N VAL A 17 2.65 -7.99 -16.66
CA VAL A 17 3.22 -9.01 -15.77
C VAL A 17 3.30 -10.40 -16.39
N SER A 18 2.43 -10.74 -17.34
CA SER A 18 2.33 -12.09 -17.93
C SER A 18 3.66 -12.65 -18.46
N CYS A 19 3.92 -13.94 -18.24
CA CYS A 19 5.02 -14.68 -18.88
C CYS A 19 4.74 -15.01 -20.37
N LYS A 20 3.51 -14.84 -20.85
CA LYS A 20 3.06 -15.28 -22.19
C LYS A 20 3.30 -14.24 -23.28
N ARG A 21 4.02 -13.15 -22.97
CA ARG A 21 4.32 -12.06 -23.89
C ARG A 21 5.79 -11.66 -23.74
N SER A 22 6.43 -11.35 -24.86
CA SER A 22 7.83 -10.91 -24.91
C SER A 22 7.91 -9.39 -25.02
N GLY A 23 8.93 -8.79 -24.42
CA GLY A 23 9.22 -7.38 -24.57
C GLY A 23 9.80 -6.79 -23.28
N PRO A 24 11.00 -6.19 -23.31
CA PRO A 24 11.63 -5.66 -22.10
C PRO A 24 10.98 -4.35 -21.62
N HIS A 25 10.29 -3.63 -22.50
CA HIS A 25 9.75 -2.29 -22.23
C HIS A 25 8.26 -2.27 -21.84
N ARG A 26 7.62 -3.43 -21.59
CA ARG A 26 6.17 -3.51 -21.32
C ARG A 26 5.76 -2.65 -20.12
N ALA A 27 6.51 -2.76 -19.02
CA ALA A 27 6.29 -1.97 -17.81
C ALA A 27 6.33 -0.46 -18.09
N MET A 28 7.35 0.00 -18.83
CA MET A 28 7.49 1.41 -19.20
C MET A 28 6.34 1.88 -20.09
N VAL A 29 5.91 1.05 -21.06
CA VAL A 29 4.76 1.37 -21.93
C VAL A 29 3.48 1.53 -21.11
N VAL A 30 3.20 0.60 -20.19
CA VAL A 30 2.03 0.70 -19.31
C VAL A 30 2.10 1.96 -18.46
N ALA A 31 3.24 2.23 -17.82
CA ALA A 31 3.40 3.43 -17.00
C ALA A 31 3.19 4.72 -17.82
N LYS A 32 3.70 4.78 -19.06
CA LYS A 32 3.49 5.93 -19.95
C LYS A 32 2.05 6.10 -20.42
N LEU A 33 1.34 5.01 -20.68
CA LEU A 33 -0.07 5.08 -21.06
C LEU A 33 -0.94 5.57 -19.89
N LEU A 34 -0.66 5.09 -18.68
CA LEU A 34 -1.38 5.52 -17.48
C LEU A 34 -1.01 6.94 -17.05
N GLU A 35 0.27 7.34 -17.14
CA GLU A 35 0.71 8.73 -16.94
C GLU A 35 -0.07 9.68 -17.85
N LYS A 36 -0.14 9.36 -19.14
CA LYS A 36 -0.91 10.15 -20.12
C LYS A 36 -2.39 10.24 -19.74
N ARG A 37 -3.03 9.11 -19.41
CA ARG A 37 -4.45 9.09 -19.05
C ARG A 37 -4.73 9.85 -17.75
N GLN A 38 -3.82 9.76 -16.76
CA GLN A 38 -3.88 10.54 -15.53
C GLN A 38 -3.89 12.04 -15.83
N THR A 39 -2.97 12.51 -16.67
CA THR A 39 -2.92 13.92 -17.09
C THR A 39 -4.18 14.37 -17.83
N GLU A 40 -4.77 13.51 -18.68
CA GLU A 40 -6.03 13.83 -19.37
C GLU A 40 -7.18 14.00 -18.37
N ILE A 41 -7.32 13.10 -17.40
CA ILE A 41 -8.36 13.18 -16.34
C ILE A 41 -8.18 14.43 -15.47
N GLU A 42 -6.94 14.79 -15.14
CA GLU A 42 -6.64 16.00 -14.37
C GLU A 42 -6.94 17.28 -15.16
N ALA A 43 -6.66 17.29 -16.47
CA ALA A 43 -6.98 18.41 -17.34
C ALA A 43 -8.49 18.62 -17.50
N GLU A 44 -9.27 17.53 -17.63
CA GLU A 44 -10.74 17.57 -17.65
C GLU A 44 -11.31 18.23 -16.38
N ARG A 45 -10.72 17.95 -15.21
CA ARG A 45 -11.12 18.55 -13.93
C ARG A 45 -10.79 20.04 -13.81
N CYS A 46 -9.68 20.48 -14.40
CA CYS A 46 -9.25 21.87 -14.33
C CYS A 46 -10.09 22.77 -15.27
N GLY A 47 -10.53 22.23 -16.42
CA GLY A 47 -11.36 22.94 -17.39
C GLY A 47 -12.77 23.33 -16.92
N GLU A 48 -13.28 22.72 -15.84
CA GLU A 48 -14.59 23.07 -15.25
C GLU A 48 -14.52 24.24 -14.24
N SER A 49 -13.32 24.74 -13.91
CA SER A 49 -13.09 25.73 -12.85
C SER A 49 -12.80 27.16 -13.36
N GLU A 50 -13.27 27.55 -14.54
CA GLU A 50 -13.06 28.91 -15.11
C GLU A 50 -14.25 29.88 -14.94
N VAL A 51 -15.11 29.73 -13.91
CA VAL A 51 -16.22 30.68 -13.67
C VAL A 51 -16.51 31.00 -12.19
N VAL A 52 -15.50 31.19 -11.32
CA VAL A 52 -15.76 31.76 -9.98
C VAL A 52 -14.75 32.86 -9.60
N ASP A 53 -15.21 34.08 -9.87
CA ASP A 53 -15.04 35.36 -9.17
C ASP A 53 -13.89 35.52 -8.14
N GLU A 54 -13.09 36.55 -8.38
CA GLU A 54 -12.01 37.02 -7.52
C GLU A 54 -12.51 37.50 -6.15
N LYS A 55 -12.51 36.66 -5.11
CA LYS A 55 -12.44 37.17 -3.72
C LYS A 55 -11.97 36.17 -2.66
N GLY A 56 -10.67 36.24 -2.37
CA GLY A 56 -10.11 36.28 -1.00
C GLY A 56 -10.25 35.04 -0.11
N SER A 57 -9.13 34.35 0.13
CA SER A 57 -8.56 34.12 1.48
C SER A 57 -7.31 33.24 1.36
N VAL A 58 -6.22 33.65 2.01
CA VAL A 58 -5.03 32.82 2.21
C VAL A 58 -5.33 31.80 3.31
N SER A 59 -5.76 30.59 2.93
CA SER A 59 -5.80 29.48 3.87
C SER A 59 -4.41 28.86 3.97
N SER A 60 -3.72 29.13 5.08
CA SER A 60 -2.50 28.43 5.48
C SER A 60 -2.83 26.96 5.79
N GLY A 61 -2.79 26.12 4.77
CA GLY A 61 -3.08 24.70 4.87
C GLY A 61 -2.84 23.97 3.55
N SER A 62 -1.68 24.16 2.92
CA SER A 62 -1.28 23.29 1.81
C SER A 62 0.19 22.93 1.98
N LEU A 63 0.44 22.03 2.92
CA LEU A 63 1.64 21.19 2.88
C LEU A 63 1.49 20.35 1.61
N SER A 64 2.00 20.84 0.47
CA SER A 64 2.06 20.14 -0.82
C SER A 64 0.90 19.17 -1.04
N ALA A 65 -0.25 19.64 -1.56
CA ALA A 65 -1.24 18.75 -2.12
C ALA A 65 -0.62 18.03 -3.34
N ALA A 66 0.26 17.07 -3.09
CA ALA A 66 0.56 16.03 -4.06
C ALA A 66 -0.79 15.36 -4.29
N THR A 67 -1.40 15.69 -5.42
CA THR A 67 -2.64 15.06 -5.86
C THR A 67 -2.39 13.56 -5.81
N LEU A 68 -3.24 12.87 -5.05
CA LEU A 68 -3.27 11.42 -4.98
C LEU A 68 -3.23 10.87 -6.41
N PRO A 69 -2.30 9.95 -6.77
CA PRO A 69 -2.28 9.39 -8.11
C PRO A 69 -3.64 8.82 -8.47
N VAL A 70 -4.12 9.15 -9.66
CA VAL A 70 -5.51 8.90 -10.08
C VAL A 70 -5.85 7.42 -10.02
N PHE A 71 -4.88 6.56 -10.33
CA PHE A 71 -5.05 5.11 -10.38
C PHE A 71 -4.63 4.38 -9.10
N GLN A 72 -4.37 5.09 -8.00
CA GLN A 72 -3.85 4.49 -6.77
C GLN A 72 -4.71 3.32 -6.28
N ASP A 73 -6.02 3.51 -6.17
CA ASP A 73 -6.93 2.51 -5.58
C ASP A 73 -7.05 1.26 -6.45
N VAL A 74 -7.15 1.41 -7.77
CA VAL A 74 -7.26 0.26 -8.69
C VAL A 74 -5.96 -0.55 -8.74
N LEU A 75 -4.81 0.13 -8.62
CA LEU A 75 -3.50 -0.53 -8.55
C LEU A 75 -3.29 -1.25 -7.23
N LEU A 76 -3.80 -0.71 -6.12
CA LEU A 76 -3.85 -1.42 -4.84
C LEU A 76 -4.75 -2.66 -4.93
N GLN A 77 -5.93 -2.54 -5.54
CA GLN A 77 -6.82 -3.68 -5.75
C GLN A 77 -6.19 -4.76 -6.62
N PHE A 78 -5.45 -4.37 -7.67
CA PHE A 78 -4.68 -5.31 -8.48
C PHE A 78 -3.65 -6.08 -7.64
N LEU A 79 -2.90 -5.39 -6.77
CA LEU A 79 -1.95 -6.03 -5.85
C LEU A 79 -2.64 -7.03 -4.90
N ASP A 80 -3.81 -6.66 -4.38
CA ASP A 80 -4.55 -7.47 -3.41
C ASP A 80 -5.15 -8.75 -4.01
N THR A 81 -5.48 -8.75 -5.31
CA THR A 81 -6.35 -9.78 -5.90
C THR A 81 -5.79 -10.49 -7.13
N GLN A 82 -4.94 -9.82 -7.92
CA GLN A 82 -4.57 -10.29 -9.27
C GLN A 82 -3.05 -10.34 -9.49
N ALA A 83 -2.25 -9.74 -8.61
CA ALA A 83 -0.80 -9.73 -8.76
C ALA A 83 -0.22 -11.15 -8.69
N PRO A 84 0.75 -11.48 -9.56
CA PRO A 84 1.45 -12.75 -9.49
C PRO A 84 2.14 -12.94 -8.13
N VAL A 85 1.94 -14.11 -7.53
CA VAL A 85 2.58 -14.50 -6.27
C VAL A 85 3.61 -15.59 -6.57
N LEU A 86 4.78 -15.48 -5.94
CA LEU A 86 5.80 -16.53 -6.00
C LEU A 86 5.48 -17.58 -4.93
N THR A 87 4.79 -18.64 -5.34
CA THR A 87 4.40 -19.74 -4.44
C THR A 87 5.44 -20.84 -4.43
N GLU A 88 6.03 -21.14 -5.58
CA GLU A 88 7.03 -22.19 -5.75
C GLU A 88 8.34 -21.59 -6.31
N PRO A 89 9.44 -21.56 -5.52
CA PRO A 89 10.71 -20.97 -5.98
C PRO A 89 11.35 -21.66 -7.18
N GLY A 90 10.92 -22.89 -7.52
CA GLY A 90 11.38 -23.63 -8.70
C GLY A 90 10.59 -23.32 -9.98
N ASN A 91 9.48 -22.59 -9.89
CA ASN A 91 8.65 -22.27 -11.05
C ASN A 91 9.20 -21.04 -11.79
N GLU A 92 9.93 -21.28 -12.88
CA GLU A 92 10.51 -20.21 -13.70
C GLU A 92 9.45 -19.23 -14.24
N SER A 93 8.23 -19.70 -14.50
CA SER A 93 7.12 -18.83 -14.96
C SER A 93 6.74 -17.83 -13.88
N GLU A 94 6.52 -18.28 -12.65
CA GLU A 94 6.18 -17.42 -11.51
C GLU A 94 7.30 -16.43 -11.21
N ARG A 95 8.56 -16.87 -11.28
CA ARG A 95 9.72 -16.00 -11.09
C ARG A 95 9.77 -14.87 -12.12
N VAL A 96 9.48 -15.18 -13.39
CA VAL A 96 9.40 -14.18 -14.46
C VAL A 96 8.23 -13.23 -14.23
N GLU A 97 7.05 -13.74 -13.88
CA GLU A 97 5.86 -12.91 -13.65
C GLU A 97 6.02 -11.99 -12.44
N PHE A 98 6.58 -12.50 -11.35
CA PHE A 98 6.92 -11.70 -10.18
C PHE A 98 7.99 -10.65 -10.50
N SER A 99 9.02 -10.99 -11.27
CA SER A 99 10.02 -10.01 -11.73
C SER A 99 9.38 -8.91 -12.58
N ASN A 100 8.45 -9.28 -13.48
CA ASN A 100 7.71 -8.30 -14.28
C ASN A 100 6.80 -7.42 -13.42
N LEU A 101 6.19 -7.95 -12.35
CA LEU A 101 5.41 -7.19 -11.38
C LEU A 101 6.27 -6.13 -10.68
N VAL A 102 7.45 -6.51 -10.20
CA VAL A 102 8.40 -5.57 -9.57
C VAL A 102 8.81 -4.48 -10.58
N LEU A 103 9.12 -4.85 -11.82
CA LEU A 103 9.43 -3.89 -12.87
C LEU A 103 8.25 -2.93 -13.14
N LEU A 104 7.03 -3.46 -13.27
CA LEU A 104 5.83 -2.66 -13.48
C LEU A 104 5.66 -1.61 -12.39
N PHE A 105 5.68 -2.01 -11.12
CA PHE A 105 5.48 -1.07 -10.02
C PHE A 105 6.65 -0.10 -9.84
N CYS A 106 7.89 -0.50 -10.17
CA CYS A 106 9.00 0.44 -10.29
C CYS A 106 8.74 1.53 -11.34
N GLU A 107 8.22 1.17 -12.52
CA GLU A 107 7.88 2.14 -13.57
C GLU A 107 6.71 3.04 -13.15
N LEU A 108 5.66 2.48 -12.54
CA LEU A 108 4.49 3.25 -12.08
C LEU A 108 4.85 4.27 -10.99
N ILE A 109 5.75 3.91 -10.07
CA ILE A 109 6.27 4.86 -9.06
C ILE A 109 7.09 5.96 -9.72
N ARG A 110 7.95 5.61 -10.69
CA ARG A 110 8.82 6.59 -11.36
C ARG A 110 8.04 7.60 -12.20
N HIS A 111 6.84 7.23 -12.64
CA HIS A 111 5.94 8.08 -13.42
C HIS A 111 4.83 8.71 -12.58
N ASP A 112 4.92 8.67 -11.24
CA ASP A 112 3.93 9.24 -10.32
C ASP A 112 2.48 8.74 -10.56
N VAL A 113 2.34 7.55 -11.14
CA VAL A 113 1.06 6.85 -11.34
C VAL A 113 0.68 6.02 -10.10
N PHE A 114 1.69 5.63 -9.32
CA PHE A 114 1.52 4.89 -8.07
C PHE A 114 2.39 5.46 -6.96
N SER A 115 1.78 5.77 -5.82
CA SER A 115 2.50 6.28 -4.65
C SER A 115 2.92 5.14 -3.73
N HIS A 116 4.24 4.93 -3.65
CA HIS A 116 4.83 4.01 -2.69
C HIS A 116 4.49 4.37 -1.24
N ASN A 117 4.44 5.67 -0.89
CA ASN A 117 4.13 6.09 0.46
C ASN A 117 2.72 5.66 0.87
N ILE A 118 1.75 5.83 -0.03
CA ILE A 118 0.36 5.43 0.24
C ILE A 118 0.25 3.93 0.35
N TYR A 119 0.91 3.18 -0.54
CA TYR A 119 1.00 1.74 -0.43
C TYR A 119 1.54 1.28 0.93
N MET A 120 2.68 1.83 1.37
CA MET A 120 3.27 1.50 2.67
C MET A 120 2.34 1.87 3.83
N CYS A 121 1.71 3.05 3.79
CA CYS A 121 0.70 3.45 4.78
C CYS A 121 -0.49 2.48 4.80
N THR A 122 -0.95 2.00 3.65
CA THR A 122 -2.02 1.00 3.54
C THR A 122 -1.61 -0.32 4.18
N LEU A 123 -0.41 -0.84 3.87
CA LEU A 123 0.08 -2.08 4.48
C LEU A 123 0.22 -1.97 6.01
N ILE A 124 0.73 -0.84 6.51
CA ILE A 124 0.84 -0.57 7.96
C ILE A 124 -0.55 -0.54 8.60
N SER A 125 -1.49 0.17 7.97
CA SER A 125 -2.84 0.37 8.50
C SER A 125 -3.67 -0.91 8.49
N ARG A 126 -3.39 -1.84 7.56
CA ARG A 126 -3.98 -3.19 7.51
C ARG A 126 -3.31 -4.18 8.46
N GLY A 127 -2.05 -3.93 8.82
CA GLY A 127 -1.24 -4.83 9.63
C GLY A 127 -0.46 -5.87 8.82
N ASP A 128 -0.39 -5.73 7.49
CA ASP A 128 0.24 -6.70 6.58
C ASP A 128 1.77 -6.79 6.76
N LEU A 129 2.40 -5.77 7.36
CA LEU A 129 3.82 -5.77 7.71
C LEU A 129 4.14 -6.41 9.06
N ALA A 130 3.12 -6.75 9.86
CA ALA A 130 3.34 -7.42 11.13
C ALA A 130 3.78 -8.86 10.85
N SER A 131 5.08 -9.14 11.01
CA SER A 131 5.58 -10.52 10.98
C SER A 131 4.82 -11.35 12.01
N ASP A 132 4.32 -12.51 11.59
CA ASP A 132 3.61 -13.50 12.41
C ASP A 132 4.54 -14.19 13.44
N SER A 133 5.51 -13.46 14.00
CA SER A 133 6.22 -13.86 15.20
C SER A 133 5.30 -13.59 16.39
N HIS A 134 4.27 -14.43 16.54
CA HIS A 134 3.72 -14.77 17.85
C HIS A 134 4.80 -15.48 18.68
N LEU A 135 5.90 -14.78 19.00
CA LEU A 135 6.63 -15.08 20.21
C LEU A 135 5.67 -14.73 21.35
N PRO A 136 5.43 -15.63 22.32
CA PRO A 136 4.68 -15.28 23.51
C PRO A 136 5.34 -14.04 24.10
N ARG A 137 4.59 -12.94 24.18
CA ARG A 137 5.04 -11.73 24.87
C ARG A 137 5.60 -12.18 26.22
N PRO A 138 6.87 -11.89 26.56
CA PRO A 138 7.37 -12.18 27.89
C PRO A 138 6.40 -11.56 28.89
N ARG A 139 5.87 -12.35 29.82
CA ARG A 139 5.02 -11.83 30.89
C ARG A 139 5.79 -10.68 31.55
N SER A 140 5.18 -9.50 31.62
CA SER A 140 5.79 -8.39 32.35
C SER A 140 6.06 -8.85 33.78
N PRO A 141 7.19 -8.47 34.40
CA PRO A 141 7.54 -8.88 35.78
C PRO A 141 6.60 -8.34 36.88
N SER A 142 5.44 -7.79 36.52
CA SER A 142 4.53 -7.09 37.43
C SER A 142 3.32 -7.93 37.87
N ASP A 143 3.12 -9.11 37.29
CA ASP A 143 2.10 -10.05 37.74
C ASP A 143 2.72 -11.07 38.72
N GLU A 144 3.08 -10.59 39.92
CA GLU A 144 3.26 -11.47 41.08
C GLU A 144 1.89 -11.66 41.77
N PRO A 145 1.45 -12.90 42.04
CA PRO A 145 0.29 -13.12 42.90
C PRO A 145 0.62 -12.64 44.31
N SER A 146 -0.21 -11.75 44.85
CA SER A 146 -0.12 -11.35 46.26
C SER A 146 -0.36 -12.56 47.15
N ASP A 147 0.71 -13.13 47.71
CA ASP A 147 0.64 -14.20 48.70
C ASP A 147 0.35 -13.56 50.07
N GLU A 148 -0.94 -13.45 50.41
CA GLU A 148 -1.40 -13.22 51.78
C GLU A 148 -1.32 -14.53 52.57
N SER A 149 -0.14 -14.82 53.12
CA SER A 149 0.12 -15.71 54.27
C SER A 149 1.64 -15.58 54.53
N GLU A 150 2.17 -15.20 55.68
CA GLU A 150 1.92 -15.69 57.01
C GLU A 150 2.34 -14.60 58.03
N ARG A 151 1.39 -13.98 58.74
CA ARG A 151 1.69 -13.36 60.03
C ARG A 151 1.58 -14.44 61.09
N LYS A 152 2.69 -15.12 61.38
CA LYS A 152 2.77 -16.06 62.49
C LYS A 152 3.54 -15.45 63.66
N GLU A 153 2.88 -15.49 64.81
CA GLU A 153 3.46 -15.58 66.16
C GLU A 153 4.22 -14.37 66.72
N GLN A 154 3.46 -13.43 67.30
CA GLN A 154 3.83 -12.81 68.57
C GLN A 154 2.59 -12.73 69.47
N ASP A 155 2.25 -13.84 70.14
CA ASP A 155 1.74 -13.81 71.51
C ASP A 155 1.72 -15.23 72.10
N ALA A 156 2.75 -15.58 72.87
CA ALA A 156 2.68 -16.62 73.90
C ALA A 156 3.96 -16.57 74.77
N GLY A 157 3.93 -15.72 75.79
CA GLY A 157 4.37 -16.02 77.16
C GLY A 157 5.83 -16.39 77.44
N SER A 158 6.51 -15.52 78.19
CA SER A 158 7.25 -15.92 79.41
C SER A 158 7.62 -14.69 80.26
N SER A 159 6.84 -14.44 81.31
CA SER A 159 7.27 -14.32 82.71
C SER A 159 6.06 -14.13 83.62
#